data_AF-A0A932V0J7-F1
#
_entry.id   AF-A0A932V0J7-F1
#
_cell.length_a   1.000
_cell.length_b   1.000
_cell.length_c   1.000
_cell.angle_alpha   90.00
_cell.angle_beta   90.00
_cell.angle_gamma   90.00
#
_symmetry.space_group_name_H-M   'P 1'
#
loop_
_entity.id
_entity.type
_entity.pdbx_description
1 polymer ?
#
loop_
_entity_poly.entity_id
_entity_poly.type
_entity_poly.pdbx_seq_one_letter_code
_entity_poly.pdbx_strand_id
1 'polypeptide(L)' 'IEKFGDHQSSIEAFGIEHATKQCQELLSNGVPGIHFYTLNKSHATERIYLNLGLSGK' A
#
# COMPACT_ATOMS: atom_id res chain seq x y z
N ILE A 1 15.97 0.00 -5.27
CA ILE A 1 15.48 -1.36 -5.63
C ILE A 1 16.66 -2.32 -5.82
N GLU A 2 17.79 -1.85 -6.35
CA GLU A 2 19.05 -2.60 -6.54
C GLU A 2 19.78 -3.11 -5.27
N LYS A 3 19.25 -2.90 -4.05
CA LYS A 3 19.89 -3.32 -2.79
C LYS A 3 19.26 -4.55 -2.09
N PHE A 4 18.21 -5.15 -2.65
CA PHE A 4 17.44 -6.19 -1.96
C PHE A 4 17.36 -7.50 -2.76
N GLY A 5 18.51 -8.01 -3.22
CA GLY A 5 18.58 -9.21 -4.06
C GLY A 5 18.05 -10.52 -3.44
N ASP A 6 17.82 -10.60 -2.12
CA ASP A 6 17.53 -11.87 -1.45
C ASP A 6 16.35 -11.87 -0.46
N HIS A 7 15.62 -10.77 -0.29
CA HIS A 7 14.59 -10.66 0.75
C HIS A 7 13.25 -10.15 0.20
N GLN A 8 12.61 -10.98 -0.62
CA GLN A 8 11.31 -10.68 -1.25
C GLN A 8 10.25 -10.19 -0.24
N SER A 9 10.17 -10.80 0.94
CA SER A 9 9.24 -10.39 2.01
C SER A 9 9.55 -8.98 2.55
N SER A 10 10.83 -8.60 2.61
CA SER A 10 11.24 -7.27 3.08
C SER A 10 10.93 -6.19 2.04
N ILE A 11 11.03 -6.51 0.74
CA ILE A 11 10.66 -5.59 -0.34
C ILE A 11 9.15 -5.36 -0.34
N GLU A 12 8.37 -6.43 -0.17
CA GLU A 12 6.92 -6.33 -0.11
C GLU A 12 6.45 -5.51 1.09
N ALA A 13 6.99 -5.77 2.28
CA ALA A 13 6.66 -5.00 3.48
C ALA A 13 6.98 -3.50 3.32
N PHE A 14 8.17 -3.18 2.77
CA PHE A 14 8.55 -1.81 2.46
C PHE A 14 7.60 -1.16 1.43
N GLY A 15 7.24 -1.89 0.38
CA GLY A 15 6.29 -1.41 -0.63
C GLY A 15 4.92 -1.10 -0.04
N ILE A 16 4.41 -1.97 0.84
CA ILE A 16 3.15 -1.79 1.55
C ILE A 16 3.21 -0.55 2.45
N GLU A 17 4.27 -0.39 3.25
CA GLU A 17 4.43 0.77 4.13
C GLU A 17 4.49 2.08 3.34
N HIS A 18 5.31 2.10 2.28
CA HIS A 18 5.48 3.26 1.43
C HIS A 18 4.17 3.67 0.74
N ALA A 19 3.46 2.70 0.14
CA ALA A 19 2.18 2.94 -0.50
C ALA A 19 1.10 3.36 0.51
N THR A 20 1.10 2.79 1.72
CA THR A 20 0.20 3.20 2.81
C THR A 20 0.40 4.69 3.13
N LYS A 21 1.64 5.13 3.33
CA LYS A 21 1.95 6.53 3.63
C LYS A 21 1.52 7.46 2.49
N GLN A 22 1.81 7.09 1.24
CA GLN A 22 1.38 7.86 0.08
C GLN A 22 -0.16 8.00 0.03
N CYS A 23 -0.88 6.90 0.27
CA CYS A 23 -2.34 6.92 0.32
C CYS A 23 -2.88 7.82 1.44
N GLN A 24 -2.29 7.76 2.64
CA GLN A 24 -2.65 8.64 3.77
C GLN A 24 -2.46 10.11 3.43
N GLU A 25 -1.33 10.47 2.81
CA GLU A 25 -1.04 11.84 2.38
C GLU A 25 -2.07 12.33 1.35
N LEU A 26 -2.38 11.51 0.33
CA LEU A 26 -3.38 11.87 -0.69
C LEU A 26 -4.77 12.08 -0.07
N LEU A 27 -5.22 11.15 0.78
CA LEU A 27 -6.52 11.26 1.46
C LEU A 27 -6.58 12.48 2.38
N SER A 28 -5.48 12.77 3.09
CA SER A 28 -5.38 13.96 3.94
C SER A 28 -5.43 15.27 3.14
N ASN A 29 -5.00 15.25 1.88
CA ASN A 29 -5.11 16.36 0.94
C ASN A 29 -6.48 16.43 0.24
N GLY A 30 -7.46 15.61 0.63
CA GLY A 30 -8.85 15.74 0.17
C GLY A 30 -9.14 15.13 -1.20
N VAL A 31 -8.32 14.18 -1.69
CA VAL A 31 -8.69 13.44 -2.90
C VAL A 31 -9.98 12.64 -2.67
N PRO A 32 -10.83 12.46 -3.70
CA PRO A 32 -12.10 11.77 -3.55
C PRO A 32 -11.96 10.25 -3.31
N GLY A 33 -10.81 9.66 -3.65
CA GLY A 33 -10.58 8.23 -3.46
C GLY A 33 -9.26 7.77 -4.09
N ILE A 34 -9.00 6.46 -3.97
CA ILE A 34 -7.78 5.81 -4.47
C ILE A 34 -8.17 4.59 -5.30
N HIS A 35 -7.53 4.43 -6.46
CA HIS A 35 -7.67 3.25 -7.31
C HIS A 35 -6.37 2.44 -7.28
N PHE A 36 -6.46 1.17 -6.88
CA PHE A 36 -5.30 0.29 -6.79
C PHE A 36 -5.15 -0.58 -8.04
N TYR A 37 -3.97 -0.54 -8.66
CA TYR A 37 -3.58 -1.55 -9.65
C TYR A 37 -3.03 -2.78 -8.93
N THR A 38 -3.89 -3.77 -8.72
CA THR A 38 -3.57 -4.98 -7.95
C THR A 38 -2.68 -5.98 -8.70
N LEU A 39 -2.58 -5.88 -10.03
CA LEU A 39 -1.84 -6.81 -10.88
C LEU A 39 -2.21 -8.28 -10.60
N ASN A 40 -3.51 -8.56 -10.43
CA ASN A 40 -4.08 -9.87 -10.08
C ASN A 40 -3.58 -10.44 -8.73
N LYS A 41 -3.05 -9.59 -7.84
CA LYS A 41 -2.59 -9.95 -6.49
C LYS A 41 -3.20 -9.02 -5.45
N SER A 42 -4.06 -9.54 -4.58
CA SER A 42 -4.81 -8.72 -3.62
C SER A 42 -4.06 -8.43 -2.31
N HIS A 43 -3.12 -9.29 -1.90
CA HIS A 43 -2.51 -9.25 -0.56
C HIS A 43 -1.93 -7.86 -0.18
N ALA A 44 -1.11 -7.27 -1.04
CA ALA A 44 -0.53 -5.96 -0.78
C ALA A 44 -1.60 -4.86 -0.68
N THR A 45 -2.58 -4.88 -1.58
CA THR A 45 -3.69 -3.91 -1.59
C THR A 45 -4.59 -4.04 -0.38
N GLU A 46 -4.92 -5.27 0.04
CA GLU A 46 -5.68 -5.54 1.25
C GLU A 46 -4.96 -5.01 2.49
N ARG A 47 -3.65 -5.24 2.58
CA ARG A 47 -2.85 -4.74 3.71
C ARG A 47 -2.82 -3.21 3.75
N ILE A 48 -2.64 -2.55 2.61
CA ILE A 48 -2.71 -1.08 2.52
C ILE A 48 -4.10 -0.59 2.97
N TYR A 49 -5.17 -1.21 2.48
CA TYR A 49 -6.54 -0.84 2.82
C TYR A 49 -6.84 -0.96 4.32
N LEU A 50 -6.38 -2.05 4.95
CA LEU A 50 -6.47 -2.26 6.40
C LEU A 50 -5.66 -1.21 7.18
N ASN A 51 -4.43 -0.92 6.76
CA ASN A 51 -3.58 0.10 7.40
C ASN A 51 -4.20 1.50 7.34
N LEU A 52 -5.00 1.79 6.30
CA LEU A 52 -5.74 3.05 6.16
C LEU A 52 -6.98 3.13 7.07
N GLY A 53 -7.34 2.05 7.79
CA GLY A 53 -8.50 2.02 8.68
C GLY A 53 -9.85 2.06 7.95
N LEU A 54 -9.88 1.71 6.65
CA LEU A 54 -11.07 1.84 5.81
C LEU A 54 -12.05 0.67 5.97
N SER A 55 -11.65 -0.40 6.66
CA SER A 55 -12.36 -1.69 6.76
C SER A 55 -13.57 -1.70 7.71
N GLY A 56 -13.94 -0.54 8.27
CA GLY A 56 -15.08 -0.38 9.19
C GLY A 56 -16.05 0.74 8.79
N LYS A 57 -15.99 1.20 7.54
CA LYS A 57 -17.02 2.07 6.94
C LYS A 57 -18.03 1.27 6.14
#